data_AF-A0A7G6T0X1-F1
#
_entry.id   AF-A0A7G6T0X1-F1
#
_cell.length_a   1.000
_cell.length_b   1.000
_cell.length_c   1.000
_cell.angle_alpha   90.00
_cell.angle_beta   90.00
_cell.angle_gamma   90.00
#
_symmetry.space_group_name_H-M   'P 1'
#
loop_
_entity.id
_entity.type
_entity.pdbx_description
1 polymer ?
#
loop_
_entity_poly.entity_id
_entity_poly.type
_entity_poly.pdbx_seq_one_letter_code
_entity_poly.pdbx_strand_id
1 'polypeptide(L)' 'MTMEHATAQDCRAMLRLVRMAIEETCPAGVLPGDEAVTGVYGPELIHEAEALAKAIIATVEKLTA' A
#
# COMPACT_ATOMS: atom_id res chain seq x y z
N MET A 1 -4.09 20.17 23.55
CA MET A 1 -4.00 18.82 22.97
C MET A 1 -2.93 18.88 21.90
N THR A 2 -1.71 18.45 22.21
CA THR A 2 -0.64 18.36 21.22
C THR A 2 -0.98 17.21 20.27
N MET A 3 -1.07 17.50 18.98
CA MET A 3 -1.16 16.49 17.94
C MET A 3 0.22 15.84 17.80
N GLU A 4 0.33 14.58 18.21
CA GLU A 4 1.50 13.78 17.88
C GLU A 4 1.40 13.42 16.39
N HIS A 5 2.35 13.91 15.60
CA HIS A 5 2.45 13.55 14.19
C HIS A 5 3.16 12.19 14.07
N ALA A 6 2.62 11.30 13.24
CA ALA A 6 3.26 10.02 12.95
C ALA A 6 4.68 10.23 12.37
N THR A 7 5.66 9.49 12.87
CA THR A 7 7.01 9.52 12.31
C THR A 7 7.07 8.77 10.98
N ALA A 8 8.13 8.98 10.19
CA ALA A 8 8.36 8.19 8.98
C ALA A 8 8.45 6.68 9.27
N GLN A 9 8.89 6.29 10.47
CA GLN A 9 8.95 4.89 10.88
C GLN A 9 7.55 4.34 11.15
N ASP A 10 6.70 5.13 11.82
CA ASP A 10 5.29 4.77 12.05
C ASP A 10 4.55 4.63 10.72
N CYS A 11 4.77 5.55 9.79
CA CYS A 11 4.19 5.46 8.44
C CYS A 11 4.64 4.19 7.71
N ARG A 12 5.92 3.81 7.77
CA ARG A 12 6.39 2.52 7.19
C ARG A 12 5.72 1.32 7.83
N ALA A 13 5.59 1.33 9.16
CA ALA A 13 4.91 0.25 9.87
C ALA A 13 3.43 0.15 9.44
N MET A 14 2.75 1.28 9.31
CA MET A 14 1.37 1.34 8.82
C MET A 14 1.23 0.82 7.39
N LEU A 15 2.10 1.24 6.46
CA LEU A 15 2.07 0.78 5.07
C LEU A 15 2.32 -0.73 4.97
N ARG A 16 3.22 -1.29 5.78
CA ARG A 16 3.44 -2.75 5.85
C ARG A 16 2.22 -3.51 6.33
N LEU A 17 1.47 -2.98 7.30
CA LEU A 17 0.22 -3.61 7.76
C LEU A 17 -0.83 -3.64 6.65
N VAL A 18 -0.96 -2.55 5.88
CA VAL A 18 -1.87 -2.48 4.74
C VAL A 18 -1.42 -3.44 3.64
N ARG A 19 -0.12 -3.49 3.31
CA ARG A 19 0.45 -4.45 2.37
C ARG A 19 0.12 -5.89 2.76
N MET A 20 0.41 -6.26 4.01
CA MET A 20 0.10 -7.59 4.54
C MET A 20 -1.37 -7.94 4.34
N ALA A 21 -2.28 -7.02 4.72
CA ALA A 21 -3.72 -7.25 4.54
C ALA A 21 -4.10 -7.47 3.07
N ILE A 22 -3.53 -6.70 2.14
CA ILE A 22 -3.77 -6.88 0.69
C ILE A 22 -3.22 -8.23 0.22
N GLU A 23 -2.00 -8.57 0.58
CA GLU A 23 -1.34 -9.82 0.18
C GLU A 23 -2.06 -11.07 0.73
N GLU A 24 -2.64 -10.98 1.93
CA GLU A 24 -3.40 -12.07 2.54
C GLU A 24 -4.81 -12.24 1.97
N THR A 25 -5.47 -11.15 1.57
CA THR A 25 -6.92 -11.17 1.27
C THR A 25 -7.26 -10.98 -0.20
N CYS A 26 -6.41 -10.29 -0.96
CA CYS A 26 -6.71 -9.90 -2.32
C CYS A 26 -6.14 -10.92 -3.33
N PRO A 27 -6.72 -11.01 -4.54
CA PRO A 27 -6.23 -11.95 -5.55
C PRO A 27 -4.76 -11.72 -5.93
N ALA A 28 -4.05 -12.80 -6.28
CA ALA A 28 -2.66 -12.70 -6.70
C ALA A 28 -2.46 -11.72 -7.88
N GLY A 29 -1.40 -10.93 -7.81
CA GLY A 29 -1.00 -9.99 -8.87
C GLY A 29 -1.66 -8.60 -8.81
N VAL A 30 -2.52 -8.31 -7.82
CA VAL A 30 -3.09 -6.96 -7.64
C VAL A 30 -2.10 -5.95 -7.06
N LEU A 31 -1.14 -6.42 -6.26
CA LEU A 31 -0.09 -5.59 -5.66
C LEU A 31 1.28 -6.10 -6.13
N PRO A 32 2.12 -5.27 -6.77
CA PRO A 32 3.49 -5.62 -7.07
C PRO A 32 4.34 -5.74 -5.80
N GLY A 33 5.43 -6.51 -5.86
CA GLY A 33 6.43 -6.57 -4.79
C GLY A 33 7.18 -5.24 -4.62
N ASP A 34 7.87 -5.06 -3.49
CA ASP A 34 8.51 -3.80 -3.10
C ASP A 34 9.47 -3.21 -4.15
N GLU A 35 10.30 -4.04 -4.78
CA GLU A 35 11.23 -3.59 -5.82
C GLU A 35 10.48 -3.07 -7.06
N ALA A 36 9.40 -3.76 -7.45
CA ALA A 36 8.56 -3.35 -8.57
C ALA A 36 7.78 -2.08 -8.24
N VAL A 37 7.27 -1.95 -7.00
CA VAL A 37 6.63 -0.71 -6.53
C VAL A 37 7.62 0.45 -6.58
N THR A 38 8.85 0.26 -6.07
CA THR A 38 9.89 1.29 -6.11
C THR A 38 10.25 1.69 -7.53
N GLY A 39 10.34 0.73 -8.45
CA GLY A 39 10.68 0.99 -9.86
C GLY A 39 9.56 1.68 -10.65
N VAL A 40 8.29 1.44 -10.31
CA VAL A 40 7.13 1.99 -11.03
C VAL A 40 6.63 3.30 -10.43
N TYR A 41 6.55 3.38 -9.10
CA TYR A 41 5.97 4.52 -8.38
C TYR A 41 7.04 5.45 -7.81
N GLY A 42 8.15 4.90 -7.30
CA GLY A 42 9.23 5.64 -6.65
C GLY A 42 9.50 5.17 -5.22
N PRO A 43 10.58 5.68 -4.57
CA PRO A 43 11.06 5.15 -3.29
C PRO A 43 10.42 5.78 -2.04
N GLU A 44 9.78 6.94 -2.17
CA GLU A 44 9.15 7.64 -1.03
C GLU A 44 7.88 6.95 -0.51
N LEU A 45 7.52 7.20 0.75
CA LEU A 45 6.35 6.58 1.40
C LEU A 45 5.04 6.82 0.65
N ILE A 46 4.90 7.99 0.02
CA ILE A 46 3.70 8.33 -0.75
C ILE A 46 3.55 7.43 -2.00
N HIS A 47 4.66 6.97 -2.58
CA HIS A 47 4.65 6.09 -3.74
C HIS A 47 4.21 4.68 -3.38
N GLU A 48 4.67 4.14 -2.24
CA GLU A 48 4.16 2.88 -1.71
C GLU A 48 2.67 3.00 -1.35
N ALA A 49 2.27 4.10 -0.70
CA ALA A 49 0.87 4.36 -0.39
C ALA A 49 -0.01 4.41 -1.65
N GLU A 50 0.46 5.03 -2.73
CA GLU A 50 -0.25 5.06 -4.02
C GLU A 50 -0.41 3.64 -4.60
N ALA A 51 0.64 2.82 -4.58
CA ALA A 51 0.58 1.45 -5.08
C ALA A 51 -0.44 0.60 -4.31
N LEU A 52 -0.47 0.73 -2.97
CA LEU A 52 -1.45 0.07 -2.12
C LEU A 52 -2.88 0.54 -2.41
N ALA A 53 -3.09 1.85 -2.57
CA ALA A 53 -4.39 2.41 -2.92
C ALA A 53 -4.91 1.87 -4.26
N LYS A 54 -4.05 1.79 -5.28
CA LYS A 54 -4.43 1.22 -6.58
C LYS A 54 -4.74 -0.29 -6.50
N ALA A 55 -4.01 -1.05 -5.69
CA ALA A 55 -4.29 -2.47 -5.47
C ALA A 55 -5.66 -2.68 -4.81
N ILE A 56 -6.04 -1.84 -3.85
CA ILE A 56 -7.37 -1.86 -3.22
C ILE A 56 -8.45 -1.56 -4.24
N ILE A 57 -8.31 -0.47 -5.02
CA ILE A 57 -9.27 -0.08 -6.05
C ILE A 57 -9.46 -1.21 -7.07
N ALA A 58 -8.37 -1.74 -7.62
CA ALA A 58 -8.41 -2.82 -8.59
C ALA A 58 -9.04 -4.11 -8.03
N THR A 59 -8.93 -4.33 -6.71
CA THR A 59 -9.61 -5.45 -6.04
C THR A 59 -11.11 -5.20 -5.93
N VAL A 60 -11.52 -4.00 -5.48
CA VAL A 60 -12.94 -3.64 -5.35
C VAL A 60 -13.64 -3.66 -6.71
N GLU A 61 -13.01 -3.12 -7.76
CA GLU A 61 -13.56 -3.13 -9.12
C GLU A 61 -13.89 -4.54 -9.60
N LYS A 62 -13.06 -5.54 -9.27
CA LYS A 62 -13.30 -6.96 -9.61
C LYS A 62 -14.44 -7.60 -8.81
N LEU A 63 -14.75 -7.09 -7.62
CA LEU A 63 -15.85 -7.59 -6.78
C LEU A 63 -17.21 -7.02 -7.19
N THR A 64 -17.21 -5.84 -7.81
CA THR A 64 -18.42 -5.15 -8.27
C THR A 64 -18.77 -5.39 -9.73
N ALA A 65 -17.93 -6.13 -10.45
CA ALA A 65 -18.08 -6.45 -11.87
C ALA A 65 -18.98 -7.68 -12.12
#